data_AF-A0A358U8Q9-F1
#
_entry.id   AF-A0A358U8Q9-F1
#
_cell.length_a   1.000
_cell.length_b   1.000
_cell.length_c   1.000
_cell.angle_alpha   90.00
_cell.angle_beta   90.00
_cell.angle_gamma   90.00
#
_symmetry.space_group_name_H-M   'P 1'
#
loop_
_entity.id
_entity.type
_entity.pdbx_description
1 polymer ?
#
loop_
_entity_poly.entity_id
_entity_poly.type
_entity_poly.pdbx_seq_one_letter_code
_entity_poly.pdbx_strand_id
1 'polypeptide(L)'
;METIPNPLVGKIVESVTRDYPEEQSVNYNMYATGNKDIEISKKVKQSVGEKIPLYEVRLFGSRARGEASTDSDLDLYLETGPISREQRRIISDLVWEIGFENDIVISPLVIPQSETRNGAFSVSILCKAIKTEGISI
;
A
#
# COMPACT_ATOMS: atom_id res chain seq x y z
N MET A 1 -18.03 45.38 4.48
CA MET A 1 -18.19 43.91 4.48
C MET A 1 -16.79 43.34 4.48
N GLU A 2 -16.32 43.05 5.69
CA GLU A 2 -14.92 42.77 6.01
C GLU A 2 -14.55 41.33 5.63
N THR A 3 -13.38 41.17 5.04
CA THR A 3 -12.67 39.90 4.88
C THR A 3 -12.14 39.45 6.24
N ILE A 4 -12.48 38.24 6.68
CA ILE A 4 -11.89 37.61 7.87
C ILE A 4 -11.13 36.34 7.43
N PRO A 5 -9.89 36.12 7.91
CA PRO A 5 -8.98 35.08 7.41
C PRO A 5 -9.32 33.68 7.92
N ASN A 6 -8.87 32.68 7.15
CA ASN A 6 -8.85 31.26 7.51
C ASN A 6 -7.66 30.95 8.43
N PRO A 7 -7.85 30.46 9.66
CA PRO A 7 -6.76 29.96 10.49
C PRO A 7 -6.74 28.43 10.48
N LEU A 8 -5.66 27.86 9.93
CA LEU A 8 -5.19 26.54 10.33
C LEU A 8 -4.90 26.58 11.83
N VAL A 9 -5.69 25.85 12.62
CA VAL A 9 -5.35 25.52 14.01
C VAL A 9 -5.53 24.02 14.16
N GLY A 10 -4.39 23.34 14.33
CA GLY A 10 -4.33 21.92 14.59
C GLY A 10 -5.15 21.55 15.83
N LYS A 11 -5.94 20.48 15.71
CA LYS A 11 -6.55 19.87 16.89
C LYS A 11 -5.47 19.08 17.62
N ILE A 12 -5.05 19.61 18.75
CA ILE A 12 -4.42 18.85 19.84
C ILE A 12 -5.49 17.84 20.30
N VAL A 13 -5.23 16.56 20.12
CA VAL A 13 -6.00 15.49 20.78
C VAL A 13 -5.20 15.08 22.00
N GLU A 14 -5.78 15.29 23.19
CA GLU A 14 -5.18 14.93 24.47
C GLU A 14 -4.78 13.44 24.50
N SER A 15 -3.54 13.20 24.90
CA SER A 15 -2.99 11.89 25.17
C SER A 15 -3.66 11.27 26.41
N VAL A 16 -4.38 10.16 26.25
CA VAL A 16 -4.74 9.30 27.37
C VAL A 16 -3.50 8.48 27.71
N THR A 17 -2.76 8.91 28.73
CA THR A 17 -1.63 8.16 29.29
C THR A 17 -2.16 6.94 30.04
N ARG A 18 -1.87 5.74 29.53
CA ARG A 18 -1.85 4.51 30.34
C ARG A 18 -0.44 4.33 30.86
N ASP A 19 -0.30 4.30 32.18
CA ASP A 19 0.97 4.13 32.89
C ASP A 19 1.63 2.80 32.51
N TYR A 20 2.71 2.89 31.74
CA TYR A 20 3.74 1.85 31.62
C TYR A 20 5.09 2.47 32.04
N PRO A 21 6.01 1.69 32.64
CA PRO A 21 7.22 2.22 33.24
C PRO A 21 8.13 2.91 32.21
N GLU A 22 8.68 4.06 32.59
CA GLU A 22 9.61 4.87 31.81
C GLU A 22 10.92 4.13 31.52
N GLU A 23 11.09 3.62 30.30
CA GLU A 23 12.39 3.57 29.61
C GLU A 23 12.17 3.26 28.12
N GLN A 24 12.76 4.09 27.26
CA GLN A 24 12.70 4.11 25.78
C GLN A 24 11.59 4.99 25.16
N SER A 25 11.77 6.29 25.26
CA SER A 25 11.18 7.28 24.35
C SER A 25 11.88 7.23 22.99
N VAL A 26 11.24 6.58 21.99
CA VAL A 26 11.65 6.69 20.58
C VAL A 26 10.44 7.08 19.74
N ASN A 27 10.36 8.38 19.40
CA ASN A 27 9.42 8.91 18.41
C ASN A 27 9.88 8.55 16.99
N TYR A 28 9.26 7.55 16.36
CA TYR A 28 9.60 7.14 14.98
C TYR A 28 8.49 7.29 13.93
N ASN A 29 7.27 7.70 14.30
CA ASN A 29 6.08 7.28 13.54
C ASN A 29 5.26 8.35 12.81
N MET A 30 5.82 9.48 12.35
CA MET A 30 5.00 10.45 11.59
C MET A 30 5.47 10.78 10.16
N TYR A 31 6.65 10.33 9.74
CA TYR A 31 7.16 10.56 8.36
C TYR A 31 7.83 9.34 7.70
N ALA A 32 7.90 8.19 8.38
CA ALA A 32 8.65 7.02 7.92
C ALA A 32 7.83 6.03 7.08
N THR A 33 6.50 6.07 7.17
CA THR A 33 5.62 5.04 6.60
C THR A 33 5.64 5.03 5.07
N GLY A 34 5.62 6.19 4.42
CA GLY A 34 5.68 6.28 2.96
C GLY A 34 6.98 5.72 2.37
N ASN A 35 8.14 6.00 2.98
CA ASN A 35 9.40 5.48 2.47
C ASN A 35 9.52 3.96 2.68
N LYS A 36 9.12 3.43 3.84
CA LYS A 36 9.17 1.98 4.09
C LYS A 36 8.20 1.21 3.18
N ASP A 37 6.98 1.71 3.00
CA ASP A 37 5.96 1.07 2.16
C ASP A 37 6.42 1.00 0.69
N ILE A 38 7.06 2.05 0.17
CA ILE A 38 7.62 2.06 -1.18
C ILE A 38 8.78 1.06 -1.32
N GLU A 39 9.69 0.98 -0.36
CA GLU A 39 10.81 0.02 -0.41
C GLU A 39 10.32 -1.44 -0.36
N ILE A 40 9.33 -1.75 0.48
CA ILE A 40 8.70 -3.07 0.51
C ILE A 40 8.02 -3.37 -0.83
N SER A 41 7.31 -2.40 -1.38
CA SER A 41 6.64 -2.54 -2.68
C SER A 41 7.65 -2.82 -3.80
N LYS A 42 8.81 -2.14 -3.80
CA LYS A 42 9.91 -2.40 -4.74
C LYS A 42 10.47 -3.80 -4.58
N LYS A 43 10.66 -4.29 -3.35
CA LYS A 43 11.09 -5.66 -3.08
C LYS A 43 10.11 -6.67 -3.66
N VAL A 44 8.80 -6.47 -3.46
CA VAL A 44 7.75 -7.32 -4.06
C VAL A 44 7.83 -7.29 -5.58
N LYS A 45 7.91 -6.09 -6.19
CA LYS A 45 8.03 -5.93 -7.65
C LYS A 45 9.23 -6.70 -8.21
N GLN A 46 10.38 -6.59 -7.55
CA GLN A 46 11.60 -7.30 -7.96
C GLN A 46 11.44 -8.82 -7.83
N SER A 47 11.10 -9.33 -6.64
CA SER A 47 11.04 -10.76 -6.37
C SER A 47 9.98 -11.49 -7.19
N VAL A 48 8.82 -10.84 -7.42
CA VAL A 48 7.79 -11.40 -8.31
C VAL A 48 8.22 -11.27 -9.77
N GLY A 49 8.78 -10.13 -10.17
CA GLY A 49 9.22 -9.85 -11.54
C GLY A 49 10.29 -10.82 -12.07
N GLU A 50 11.12 -11.37 -11.19
CA GLU A 50 12.12 -12.40 -11.53
C GLU A 50 11.48 -13.73 -11.98
N LYS A 51 10.25 -14.02 -11.57
CA LYS A 51 9.56 -15.30 -11.84
C LYS A 51 8.36 -15.15 -12.76
N ILE A 52 7.69 -14.01 -12.70
CA ILE A 52 6.43 -13.74 -13.37
C ILE A 52 6.50 -12.34 -14.01
N PRO A 53 6.27 -12.21 -15.32
CA PRO A 53 6.26 -10.91 -15.97
C PRO A 53 5.22 -9.97 -15.36
N LEU A 54 5.69 -8.81 -14.89
CA LEU A 54 4.87 -7.71 -14.40
C LEU A 54 4.91 -6.55 -15.39
N TYR A 55 3.75 -6.03 -15.77
CA TYR A 55 3.61 -4.88 -16.65
C TYR A 55 3.49 -3.57 -15.87
N GLU A 56 2.87 -3.62 -14.70
CA GLU A 56 2.69 -2.48 -13.82
C GLU A 56 2.58 -2.94 -12.38
N VAL A 57 3.17 -2.17 -11.46
CA VAL A 57 3.00 -2.36 -10.03
C VAL A 57 2.61 -1.02 -9.42
N ARG A 58 1.55 -1.02 -8.61
CA ARG A 58 1.16 0.17 -7.84
C ARG A 58 0.88 -0.18 -6.39
N LEU A 59 1.36 0.68 -5.50
CA LEU A 59 0.82 0.78 -4.15
C LEU A 59 -0.50 1.54 -4.22
N PHE A 60 -1.57 0.98 -3.65
CA PHE A 60 -2.87 1.63 -3.58
C PHE A 60 -3.45 1.57 -2.17
N GLY A 61 -4.71 1.98 -2.01
CA GLY A 61 -5.40 1.90 -0.73
C GLY A 61 -4.98 2.97 0.26
N SER A 62 -5.25 2.72 1.54
CA SER A 62 -5.09 3.71 2.62
C SER A 62 -3.64 4.21 2.75
N ARG A 63 -2.65 3.33 2.54
CA ARG A 63 -1.23 3.68 2.59
C ARG A 63 -0.82 4.62 1.45
N ALA A 64 -1.32 4.39 0.24
CA ALA A 64 -1.09 5.32 -0.88
C ALA A 64 -1.71 6.70 -0.66
N ARG A 65 -2.86 6.77 0.02
CA ARG A 65 -3.56 8.04 0.31
C ARG A 65 -3.03 8.76 1.57
N GLY A 66 -2.16 8.15 2.35
CA GLY A 66 -1.71 8.69 3.64
C GLY A 66 -2.77 8.64 4.74
N GLU A 67 -3.78 7.79 4.59
CA GLU A 67 -4.89 7.59 5.53
C GLU A 67 -4.72 6.30 6.36
N ALA A 68 -3.56 5.65 6.26
CA ALA A 68 -3.29 4.38 6.92
C ALA A 68 -3.14 4.54 8.44
N SER A 69 -3.70 3.57 9.15
CA SER A 69 -3.39 3.30 10.56
C SER A 69 -2.17 2.37 10.65
N THR A 70 -1.65 2.14 11.86
CA THR A 70 -0.54 1.21 12.09
C THR A 70 -0.86 -0.21 11.60
N ASP A 71 -2.13 -0.60 11.69
CA ASP A 71 -2.60 -1.96 11.40
C ASP A 71 -3.13 -2.11 9.96
N SER A 72 -2.97 -1.07 9.12
CA SER A 72 -3.42 -1.10 7.73
C SER A 72 -2.59 -2.05 6.88
N ASP A 73 -3.22 -2.84 6.01
CA ASP A 73 -2.51 -3.67 5.04
C ASP A 73 -1.74 -2.82 4.00
N LEU A 74 -0.74 -3.44 3.36
CA LEU A 74 -0.07 -2.94 2.16
C LEU A 74 -0.75 -3.49 0.91
N ASP A 75 -1.64 -2.70 0.31
CA ASP A 75 -2.36 -3.08 -0.89
C ASP A 75 -1.53 -2.86 -2.15
N LEU A 76 -1.22 -3.95 -2.89
CA LEU A 76 -0.40 -3.89 -4.10
C LEU A 76 -1.18 -4.37 -5.32
N TYR A 77 -1.30 -3.50 -6.33
CA TYR A 77 -1.82 -3.86 -7.64
C TYR A 77 -0.69 -4.41 -8.50
N LEU A 78 -0.87 -5.61 -9.04
CA LEU A 78 0.10 -6.29 -9.91
C LEU A 78 -0.58 -6.59 -11.25
N GLU A 79 -0.18 -5.87 -12.31
CA GLU A 79 -0.63 -6.15 -13.67
C GLU A 79 0.26 -7.20 -14.32
N THR A 80 -0.31 -8.33 -14.73
CA THR A 80 0.43 -9.50 -15.24
C THR A 80 -0.01 -9.90 -16.64
N GLY A 81 0.71 -10.84 -17.25
CA GLY A 81 0.16 -11.64 -18.35
C GLY A 81 -0.95 -12.59 -17.90
N PRO A 82 -1.43 -13.48 -18.78
CA PRO A 82 -2.22 -14.64 -18.36
C PRO A 82 -1.49 -15.37 -17.24
N ILE A 83 -2.21 -15.65 -16.14
CA ILE A 83 -1.59 -16.18 -14.93
C ILE A 83 -2.29 -17.47 -14.48
N SER A 84 -1.49 -18.50 -14.21
CA SER A 84 -1.97 -19.80 -13.72
C SER A 84 -2.23 -19.78 -12.21
N ARG A 85 -2.92 -20.81 -11.71
CA ARG A 85 -3.11 -21.00 -10.26
C ARG A 85 -1.77 -21.19 -9.53
N GLU A 86 -0.82 -21.87 -10.16
CA GLU A 86 0.53 -22.08 -9.59
C GLU A 86 1.30 -20.75 -9.50
N GLN A 87 1.26 -19.93 -10.55
CA GLN A 87 1.89 -18.61 -10.52
C GLN A 87 1.25 -17.70 -9.46
N ARG A 88 -0.08 -17.74 -9.30
CA ARG A 88 -0.75 -17.03 -8.19
C ARG A 88 -0.24 -17.49 -6.82
N ARG A 89 -0.02 -18.79 -6.63
CA ARG A 89 0.55 -19.32 -5.40
C ARG A 89 1.98 -18.82 -5.17
N ILE A 90 2.82 -18.80 -6.21
CA ILE A 90 4.17 -18.23 -6.13
C ILE A 90 4.14 -16.77 -5.68
N ILE A 91 3.21 -15.96 -6.23
CA ILE A 91 3.04 -14.57 -5.79
C ILE A 91 2.65 -14.53 -4.31
N SER A 92 1.66 -15.31 -3.90
CA SER A 92 1.21 -15.36 -2.50
C SER A 92 2.34 -15.74 -1.54
N ASP A 93 3.15 -16.74 -1.90
CA ASP A 93 4.27 -17.21 -1.06
C ASP A 93 5.34 -16.13 -0.93
N LEU A 94 5.74 -15.48 -2.04
CA LEU A 94 6.73 -14.40 -2.05
C LEU A 94 6.25 -13.18 -1.26
N VAL A 95 4.99 -12.79 -1.47
CA VAL A 95 4.40 -11.63 -0.81
C VAL A 95 4.25 -11.89 0.69
N TRP A 96 3.88 -13.11 1.08
CA TRP A 96 3.82 -13.51 2.48
C TRP A 96 5.21 -13.45 3.14
N GLU A 97 6.25 -14.01 2.51
CA GLU A 97 7.61 -13.98 3.03
C GLU A 97 8.11 -12.56 3.23
N ILE A 98 7.94 -11.69 2.23
CA ILE A 98 8.35 -10.28 2.31
C ILE A 98 7.55 -9.54 3.39
N GLY A 99 6.23 -9.76 3.47
CA GLY A 99 5.39 -9.14 4.50
C GLY A 99 5.81 -9.55 5.90
N PHE A 100 6.05 -10.85 6.10
CA PHE A 100 6.47 -11.42 7.38
C PHE A 100 7.80 -10.83 7.87
N GLU A 101 8.80 -10.72 7.00
CA GLU A 101 10.09 -10.11 7.33
C GLU A 101 10.00 -8.62 7.72
N ASN A 102 8.94 -7.93 7.28
CA ASN A 102 8.77 -6.50 7.47
C ASN A 102 7.72 -6.12 8.52
N ASP A 103 7.10 -7.13 9.15
CA ASP A 103 5.98 -7.00 10.09
C ASP A 103 4.79 -6.23 9.48
N ILE A 104 4.39 -6.65 8.28
CA ILE A 104 3.26 -6.04 7.54
C ILE A 104 2.49 -7.09 6.74
N VAL A 105 1.16 -6.99 6.76
CA VAL A 105 0.31 -7.76 5.86
C VAL A 105 0.32 -7.10 4.49
N ILE A 106 0.63 -7.88 3.45
CA ILE A 106 0.60 -7.40 2.07
C ILE A 106 -0.54 -8.10 1.34
N SER A 107 -1.40 -7.30 0.70
CA SER A 107 -2.62 -7.73 0.02
C SER A 107 -2.48 -7.53 -1.50
N PRO A 108 -2.01 -8.55 -2.26
CA PRO A 108 -1.76 -8.42 -3.68
C PRO A 108 -3.05 -8.59 -4.52
N LEU A 109 -3.41 -7.57 -5.28
CA LEU A 109 -4.44 -7.60 -6.31
C LEU A 109 -3.80 -7.92 -7.68
N VAL A 110 -3.83 -9.19 -8.06
CA VAL A 110 -3.20 -9.69 -9.29
C VAL A 110 -4.19 -9.73 -10.45
N ILE A 111 -4.00 -8.83 -11.41
CA ILE A 111 -4.90 -8.61 -12.55
C ILE A 111 -4.17 -8.88 -13.87
N PRO A 112 -4.63 -9.85 -14.68
CA PRO A 112 -4.11 -10.03 -16.03
C PRO A 112 -4.47 -8.85 -16.94
N GLN A 113 -3.58 -8.52 -17.87
CA GLN A 113 -3.77 -7.40 -18.80
C GLN A 113 -5.02 -7.52 -19.70
N SER A 114 -5.57 -8.73 -19.87
CA SER A 114 -6.86 -8.92 -20.53
C SER A 114 -8.01 -8.24 -19.76
N GLU A 115 -7.96 -8.26 -18.43
CA GLU A 115 -8.96 -7.64 -17.55
C GLU A 115 -8.82 -6.12 -17.49
N THR A 116 -7.60 -5.60 -17.63
CA THR A 116 -7.32 -4.14 -17.58
C THR A 116 -7.69 -3.44 -18.88
N ARG A 117 -7.61 -4.13 -20.02
CA ARG A 117 -7.98 -3.58 -21.32
C ARG A 117 -9.47 -3.71 -21.61
N ASN A 118 -10.01 -4.92 -21.53
CA ASN A 118 -11.35 -5.23 -22.05
C ASN A 118 -12.24 -6.02 -21.08
N GLY A 119 -11.76 -6.33 -19.87
CA GLY A 119 -12.53 -7.11 -18.89
C GLY A 119 -13.32 -6.25 -17.91
N ALA A 120 -14.00 -6.90 -16.97
CA ALA A 120 -14.87 -6.21 -16.01
C ALA A 120 -14.08 -5.31 -15.05
N PHE A 121 -12.82 -5.65 -14.79
CA PHE A 121 -11.96 -4.84 -13.93
C PHE A 121 -11.73 -3.44 -14.50
N SER A 122 -11.56 -3.29 -15.83
CA SER A 122 -11.22 -2.01 -16.46
C SER A 122 -12.22 -0.89 -16.19
N VAL A 123 -13.50 -1.24 -16.03
CA VAL A 123 -14.61 -0.31 -15.76
C VAL A 123 -14.97 -0.20 -14.27
N SER A 124 -14.25 -0.90 -13.39
CA SER A 124 -14.53 -0.90 -11.96
C SER A 124 -14.08 0.39 -11.28
N ILE A 125 -14.79 0.78 -10.22
CA ILE A 125 -14.41 1.91 -9.35
C ILE A 125 -13.01 1.68 -8.76
N LEU A 126 -12.69 0.42 -8.42
CA LEU A 126 -11.40 0.04 -7.88
C LEU A 126 -10.27 0.29 -8.89
N CYS A 127 -10.43 -0.12 -10.15
CA CYS A 127 -9.45 0.17 -11.21
C CYS A 127 -9.24 1.68 -11.37
N LYS A 128 -10.33 2.45 -11.41
CA LYS A 128 -10.25 3.92 -11.49
C LYS A 128 -9.42 4.48 -10.32
N ALA A 129 -9.75 4.09 -9.08
CA ALA A 129 -9.04 4.54 -7.89
C ALA A 129 -7.55 4.16 -7.93
N ILE A 130 -7.21 2.93 -8.30
CA ILE A 130 -5.81 2.48 -8.44
C ILE A 130 -5.06 3.33 -9.47
N LYS A 131 -5.68 3.64 -10.61
CA LYS A 131 -5.02 4.42 -11.67
C LYS A 131 -4.89 5.91 -11.32
N THR A 132 -5.82 6.48 -10.55
CA THR A 132 -5.81 7.90 -10.15
C THR A 132 -5.03 8.19 -8.87
N GLU A 133 -5.12 7.31 -7.88
CA GLU A 133 -4.58 7.53 -6.52
C GLU A 133 -3.38 6.63 -6.23
N GLY A 134 -3.21 5.53 -6.97
CA GLY A 134 -2.13 4.59 -6.74
C GLY A 134 -0.76 5.12 -7.14
N ILE A 135 0.24 4.84 -6.32
CA ILE A 135 1.64 5.24 -6.52
C ILE A 135 2.34 4.19 -7.37
N SER A 136 2.94 4.60 -8.49
CA SER A 136 3.74 3.70 -9.33
C SER A 136 5.04 3.31 -8.62
N ILE A 137 5.32 2.00 -8.63
CA ILE A 137 6.52 1.37 -8.08
C ILE A 137 7.43 0.96 -9.23
#